data_AF-A0A833LY31-F1
#
_entry.id   AF-A0A833LY31-F1
#
_cell.length_a   1.000
_cell.length_b   1.000
_cell.length_c   1.000
_cell.angle_alpha   90.00
_cell.angle_beta   90.00
_cell.angle_gamma   90.00
#
_symmetry.space_group_name_H-M   'P 1'
#
loop_
_entity.id
_entity.type
_entity.pdbx_description
1 polymer ?
#
loop_
_entity_poly.entity_id
_entity_poly.type
_entity_poly.pdbx_seq_one_letter_code
_entity_poly.pdbx_strand_id
1 'polypeptide(L)'
;MRTAWLSIIALLTQSCLQSIEEVDVDPMALLQGLFSNPASATTASGFAVGGQIYGDIPTGLQLDFSGTDCGAPQTISPSTTGSYQFSGVPDGCTAADVLISLQPTASYCSIYNNTGRAVSGASISDIDLYCFAAEMPAGPLIVYENAPITIDIRLSASPGLNPVTVSFASSNAGITTTASLIFTSANYGTYQQITINNPTDANLLAESATITSSVAAHNLTDVDVNSFDTTGGSTARFLFVTSGTHNGNFAGDGALTGSNWMQKADWYCSLPANRPASLTGPENYRAVLTDGLLRVSQVGSQLAWPVRDNVAYYGHDGTSFATANTDNVFTFPVSNPIPGGGNYWTGINTVATWNSTDNCNSWASGSIAFNGSYGIGTFTNSSLINQGSQSCDQLKSLLCAQDLRDRGDGTISSAHQNLLWQKCESGQTWSGSCTGAVSFYAYCSSANDTCNGGSTPGSLDGFGASPAYNYCNSLGLAGRSWRVPTRAELQELFRATRQDSSLLPGLVTVQYYLSTESHSIDRAYAILFSGGTEGNLMKNSTFRIRCVSDGM
;
A
#
# COMPACT_ATOMS: atom_id res chain seq x y z
N MET A 1 -62.11 34.44 22.38
CA MET A 1 -63.19 34.33 21.38
C MET A 1 -62.64 33.62 20.15
N ARG A 2 -63.28 32.51 19.78
CA ARG A 2 -63.34 31.87 18.44
C ARG A 2 -62.04 31.26 17.88
N THR A 3 -61.80 29.95 18.04
CA THR A 3 -62.31 28.79 17.23
C THR A 3 -61.78 28.76 15.80
N ALA A 4 -60.92 27.78 15.50
CA ALA A 4 -60.79 27.19 14.17
C ALA A 4 -60.50 25.69 14.33
N TRP A 5 -61.57 24.91 14.29
CA TRP A 5 -61.56 23.48 14.03
C TRP A 5 -62.12 23.28 12.62
N LEU A 6 -61.64 22.21 11.99
CA LEU A 6 -62.33 21.37 11.01
C LEU A 6 -62.34 21.76 9.53
N SER A 7 -61.87 20.77 8.77
CA SER A 7 -62.43 20.26 7.50
C SER A 7 -61.76 20.74 6.21
N ILE A 8 -61.47 19.91 5.20
CA ILE A 8 -61.50 18.44 4.94
C ILE A 8 -61.24 18.32 3.42
N ILE A 9 -60.53 17.27 2.98
CA ILE A 9 -60.66 16.62 1.65
C ILE A 9 -60.21 17.46 0.42
N ALA A 10 -59.37 17.01 -0.50
CA ALA A 10 -59.31 15.71 -1.19
C ALA A 10 -57.91 15.54 -1.82
N LEU A 11 -57.29 14.35 -1.70
CA LEU A 11 -57.07 13.35 -2.77
C LEU A 11 -56.00 13.75 -3.80
N LEU A 12 -55.06 12.91 -4.25
CA LEU A 12 -54.72 11.48 -4.10
C LEU A 12 -53.40 11.32 -4.88
N THR A 13 -52.41 10.56 -4.42
CA THR A 13 -52.01 9.21 -4.90
C THR A 13 -50.58 9.03 -4.36
N GLN A 14 -50.05 7.92 -3.84
CA GLN A 14 -50.33 6.48 -3.71
C GLN A 14 -49.31 6.00 -2.65
N SER A 15 -49.47 4.98 -1.82
CA SER A 15 -50.55 4.01 -1.61
C SER A 15 -50.13 3.17 -0.40
N CYS A 16 -50.80 3.36 0.73
CA CYS A 16 -50.97 2.36 1.77
C CYS A 16 -52.42 1.91 1.65
N LEU A 17 -52.67 0.65 1.34
CA LEU A 17 -53.99 0.05 1.33
C LEU A 17 -53.88 -1.33 1.98
N GLN A 18 -54.56 -1.44 3.11
CA GLN A 18 -55.13 -2.66 3.67
C GLN A 18 -56.09 -3.27 2.61
N SER A 19 -56.46 -4.55 2.61
CA SER A 19 -57.35 -5.16 3.61
C SER A 19 -57.90 -6.51 3.07
N ILE A 20 -58.42 -7.34 4.00
CA ILE A 20 -59.40 -8.45 3.82
C ILE A 20 -58.72 -9.81 3.44
N GLU A 21 -58.88 -10.95 4.13
CA GLU A 21 -60.08 -11.62 4.71
C GLU A 21 -59.66 -12.76 5.69
N GLU A 22 -60.54 -13.09 6.65
CA GLU A 22 -60.71 -14.34 7.43
C GLU A 22 -59.54 -15.32 7.71
N VAL A 23 -59.24 -15.54 9.00
CA VAL A 23 -58.87 -16.89 9.49
C VAL A 23 -59.77 -17.22 10.68
N ASP A 24 -60.67 -18.16 10.42
CA ASP A 24 -61.54 -18.83 11.37
C ASP A 24 -60.68 -19.55 12.43
N VAL A 25 -60.79 -19.15 13.69
CA VAL A 25 -60.09 -19.83 14.79
C VAL A 25 -61.03 -20.89 15.35
N ASP A 26 -60.86 -22.13 14.87
CA ASP A 26 -61.57 -23.31 15.37
C ASP A 26 -61.23 -23.53 16.86
N PRO A 27 -62.20 -23.38 17.79
CA PRO A 27 -61.95 -23.55 19.22
C PRO A 27 -61.69 -25.01 19.64
N MET A 28 -61.69 -25.97 18.71
CA MET A 28 -61.34 -27.37 19.01
C MET A 28 -59.85 -27.71 18.86
N ALA A 29 -59.01 -26.81 18.34
CA ALA A 29 -57.56 -27.02 18.27
C ALA A 29 -56.84 -26.84 19.61
N LEU A 30 -57.52 -26.34 20.65
CA LEU A 30 -56.95 -26.17 22.00
C LEU A 30 -57.13 -27.39 22.91
N LEU A 31 -57.77 -28.48 22.45
CA LEU A 31 -58.07 -29.65 23.30
C LEU A 31 -57.37 -30.96 22.88
N GLN A 32 -56.59 -30.97 21.80
CA GLN A 32 -55.83 -32.15 21.37
C GLN A 32 -54.39 -32.22 21.90
N GLY A 33 -53.93 -31.22 22.65
CA GLY A 33 -52.62 -31.26 23.34
C GLY A 33 -52.64 -31.97 24.70
N LEU A 34 -53.81 -32.37 25.22
CA LEU A 34 -53.96 -32.81 26.62
C LEU A 34 -53.90 -34.33 26.85
N PHE A 35 -53.91 -35.17 25.82
CA PHE A 35 -53.76 -36.62 26.00
C PHE A 35 -53.04 -37.29 24.83
N SER A 36 -51.71 -37.34 24.88
CA SER A 36 -50.97 -38.43 24.26
C SER A 36 -49.79 -38.81 25.14
N ASN A 37 -49.93 -39.94 25.82
CA ASN A 37 -48.82 -40.65 26.46
C ASN A 37 -49.09 -42.15 26.27
N PRO A 38 -48.11 -42.91 25.74
CA PRO A 38 -47.90 -44.26 26.20
C PRO A 38 -46.56 -44.33 26.97
N ALA A 39 -46.71 -44.55 28.27
CA ALA A 39 -45.91 -45.39 29.15
C ALA A 39 -44.36 -45.30 29.08
N SER A 40 -43.82 -44.66 30.13
CA SER A 40 -42.81 -45.22 31.04
C SER A 40 -41.40 -45.45 30.50
N ALA A 41 -40.62 -44.36 30.49
CA ALA A 41 -39.29 -44.37 31.10
C ALA A 41 -39.30 -43.33 32.23
N THR A 42 -38.75 -43.72 33.37
CA THR A 42 -38.75 -43.04 34.67
C THR A 42 -38.30 -41.58 34.60
N THR A 43 -39.11 -40.68 35.17
CA THR A 43 -38.73 -39.31 35.52
C THR A 43 -37.59 -39.34 36.56
N ALA A 44 -36.42 -38.83 36.20
CA ALA A 44 -35.63 -38.04 37.14
C ALA A 44 -35.99 -36.57 36.87
N SER A 45 -36.39 -35.82 37.89
CA SER A 45 -36.70 -34.40 37.78
C SER A 45 -35.41 -33.61 37.54
N GLY A 46 -35.00 -33.48 36.28
CA GLY A 46 -33.92 -32.57 35.90
C GLY A 46 -34.36 -31.11 36.05
N PHE A 47 -33.50 -30.27 36.61
CA PHE A 47 -33.72 -28.82 36.68
C PHE A 47 -33.35 -28.18 35.33
N ALA A 48 -34.03 -27.09 34.94
CA ALA A 48 -33.66 -26.34 33.74
C ALA A 48 -32.56 -25.35 34.08
N VAL A 49 -31.39 -25.47 33.45
CA VAL A 49 -30.27 -24.53 33.63
C VAL A 49 -30.04 -23.80 32.31
N GLY A 50 -29.90 -22.49 32.33
CA GLY A 50 -29.70 -21.68 31.14
C GLY A 50 -29.71 -20.18 31.40
N GLY A 51 -29.86 -19.41 30.33
CA GLY A 51 -29.90 -17.95 30.39
C GLY A 51 -30.04 -17.30 29.02
N GLN A 52 -29.59 -16.05 28.92
CA GLN A 52 -29.61 -15.28 27.68
C GLN A 52 -28.20 -15.10 27.10
N ILE A 53 -28.12 -15.08 25.78
CA ILE A 53 -26.94 -14.66 25.03
C ILE A 53 -27.23 -13.27 24.48
N TYR A 54 -26.38 -12.32 24.86
CA TYR A 54 -26.37 -10.97 24.34
C TYR A 54 -25.29 -10.83 23.28
N GLY A 55 -25.62 -10.14 22.18
CA GLY A 55 -24.72 -9.93 21.05
C GLY A 55 -24.90 -10.97 19.96
N ASP A 56 -23.78 -11.50 19.45
CA ASP A 56 -23.80 -12.46 18.36
C ASP A 56 -24.29 -13.82 18.85
N ILE A 57 -25.07 -14.53 18.02
CA ILE A 57 -25.47 -15.89 18.32
C ILE A 57 -24.33 -16.84 17.93
N PRO A 58 -23.63 -17.47 18.89
CA PRO A 58 -22.44 -18.25 18.60
C PRO A 58 -22.79 -19.59 17.96
N THR A 59 -21.92 -20.05 17.06
CA THR A 59 -21.98 -21.42 16.53
C THR A 59 -20.85 -22.24 17.13
N GLY A 60 -21.18 -23.42 17.67
CA GLY A 60 -20.18 -24.34 18.24
C GLY A 60 -19.71 -24.02 19.67
N LEU A 61 -20.27 -23.01 20.35
CA LEU A 61 -20.01 -22.77 21.77
C LEU A 61 -20.39 -24.01 22.59
N GLN A 62 -19.47 -24.50 23.43
CA GLN A 62 -19.76 -25.54 24.42
C GLN A 62 -19.65 -25.00 25.84
N LEU A 63 -20.67 -25.33 26.63
CA LEU A 63 -20.69 -25.05 28.05
C LEU A 63 -20.61 -26.35 28.84
N ASP A 64 -20.04 -26.26 30.03
CA ASP A 64 -19.87 -27.38 30.96
C ASP A 64 -20.12 -26.91 32.40
N PHE A 65 -20.16 -27.87 33.32
CA PHE A 65 -20.32 -27.64 34.73
C PHE A 65 -19.01 -27.94 35.47
N SER A 66 -18.69 -27.14 36.48
CA SER A 66 -17.48 -27.31 37.32
C SER A 66 -17.52 -28.51 38.30
N GLY A 67 -18.69 -29.16 38.45
CA GLY A 67 -18.93 -30.22 39.43
C GLY A 67 -18.86 -31.63 38.85
N THR A 68 -19.03 -32.63 39.72
CA THR A 68 -19.13 -34.05 39.31
C THR A 68 -20.58 -34.41 38.99
N ASP A 69 -20.74 -35.47 38.18
CA ASP A 69 -22.04 -36.07 37.85
C ASP A 69 -23.03 -35.13 37.11
N CYS A 70 -22.54 -34.07 36.49
CA CYS A 70 -23.34 -33.07 35.77
C CYS A 70 -23.52 -33.35 34.27
N GLY A 71 -23.01 -34.50 33.79
CA GLY A 71 -22.98 -34.85 32.38
C GLY A 71 -21.72 -34.38 31.66
N ALA A 72 -21.69 -34.54 30.34
CA ALA A 72 -20.60 -34.08 29.48
C ALA A 72 -20.87 -32.64 28.99
N PRO A 73 -19.83 -31.90 28.54
CA PRO A 73 -19.99 -30.62 27.88
C PRO A 73 -21.06 -30.64 26.79
N GLN A 74 -21.88 -29.59 26.73
CA GLN A 74 -22.97 -29.48 25.77
C GLN A 74 -22.70 -28.35 24.78
N THR A 75 -22.79 -28.67 23.49
CA THR A 75 -22.88 -27.66 22.44
C THR A 75 -24.21 -26.94 22.56
N ILE A 76 -24.15 -25.63 22.72
CA ILE A 76 -25.35 -24.82 22.87
C ILE A 76 -26.02 -24.62 21.51
N SER A 77 -27.34 -24.77 21.49
CA SER A 77 -28.20 -24.45 20.35
C SER A 77 -29.16 -23.33 20.76
N PRO A 78 -28.73 -22.06 20.70
CA PRO A 78 -29.56 -20.93 21.15
C PRO A 78 -30.78 -20.78 20.26
N SER A 79 -31.89 -20.32 20.84
CA SER A 79 -33.04 -19.88 20.06
C SER A 79 -32.71 -18.61 19.26
N THR A 80 -33.57 -18.26 18.31
CA THR A 80 -33.46 -16.99 17.57
C THR A 80 -33.57 -15.76 18.47
N THR A 81 -34.10 -15.90 19.69
CA THR A 81 -34.17 -14.81 20.68
C THR A 81 -32.97 -14.79 21.63
N GLY A 82 -31.94 -15.61 21.40
CA GLY A 82 -30.72 -15.65 22.22
C GLY A 82 -30.82 -16.48 23.49
N SER A 83 -31.98 -17.08 23.79
CA SER A 83 -32.12 -17.94 24.97
C SER A 83 -31.49 -19.31 24.75
N TYR A 84 -30.88 -19.86 25.79
CA TYR A 84 -30.34 -21.22 25.77
C TYR A 84 -30.64 -21.96 27.07
N GLN A 85 -30.69 -23.29 26.98
CA GLN A 85 -30.83 -24.18 28.14
C GLN A 85 -30.01 -25.46 27.92
N PHE A 86 -29.47 -26.00 29.00
CA PHE A 86 -28.87 -27.33 29.03
C PHE A 86 -29.94 -28.40 28.88
N SER A 87 -29.64 -29.46 28.14
CA SER A 87 -30.51 -30.61 27.96
C SER A 87 -30.18 -31.68 29.00
N GLY A 88 -31.17 -32.11 29.80
CA GLY A 88 -31.06 -33.30 30.64
C GLY A 88 -30.01 -33.22 31.75
N VAL A 89 -29.98 -32.12 32.51
CA VAL A 89 -29.12 -31.99 33.71
C VAL A 89 -29.49 -33.07 34.73
N PRO A 90 -28.55 -33.97 35.14
CA PRO A 90 -28.84 -35.06 36.06
C PRO A 90 -29.23 -34.60 37.47
N ASP A 91 -30.19 -35.29 38.08
CA ASP A 91 -30.55 -35.11 39.49
C ASP A 91 -29.40 -35.63 40.37
N GLY A 92 -28.68 -34.72 41.03
CA GLY A 92 -27.42 -35.00 41.73
C GLY A 92 -26.21 -34.19 41.24
N CYS A 93 -26.34 -33.38 40.19
CA CYS A 93 -25.30 -32.44 39.80
C CYS A 93 -25.00 -31.45 40.95
N THR A 94 -23.74 -31.41 41.41
CA THR A 94 -23.28 -30.57 42.54
C THR A 94 -22.41 -29.38 42.10
N ALA A 95 -22.48 -28.99 40.82
CA ALA A 95 -21.66 -27.91 40.29
C ALA A 95 -21.91 -26.57 40.97
N ALA A 96 -20.83 -25.82 41.16
CA ALA A 96 -20.84 -24.48 41.73
C ALA A 96 -20.97 -23.40 40.64
N ASP A 97 -20.42 -23.69 39.45
CA ASP A 97 -20.29 -22.75 38.33
C ASP A 97 -20.55 -23.44 36.99
N VAL A 98 -21.07 -22.66 36.02
CA VAL A 98 -21.06 -22.97 34.58
C VAL A 98 -19.76 -22.45 33.96
N LEU A 99 -19.11 -23.25 33.13
CA LEU A 99 -17.84 -22.96 32.48
C LEU A 99 -18.02 -22.96 30.96
N ILE A 100 -17.19 -22.17 30.26
CA ILE A 100 -17.01 -22.33 28.82
C ILE A 100 -15.93 -23.38 28.61
N SER A 101 -16.31 -24.52 28.07
CA SER A 101 -15.38 -25.62 27.75
C SER A 101 -14.81 -25.51 26.33
N LEU A 102 -15.55 -24.84 25.43
CA LEU A 102 -15.09 -24.53 24.08
C LEU A 102 -15.68 -23.20 23.61
N GLN A 103 -14.82 -22.25 23.22
CA GLN A 103 -15.22 -21.00 22.60
C GLN A 103 -15.71 -21.22 21.15
N PRO A 104 -16.64 -20.39 20.65
CA PRO A 104 -17.10 -20.47 19.26
C PRO A 104 -16.01 -20.02 18.27
N THR A 105 -16.11 -20.48 17.02
CA THR A 105 -15.15 -20.08 15.98
C THR A 105 -15.27 -18.59 15.65
N ALA A 106 -14.14 -17.90 15.52
CA ALA A 106 -14.03 -16.48 15.12
C ALA A 106 -14.83 -15.48 15.98
N SER A 107 -15.26 -15.90 17.16
CA SER A 107 -16.02 -15.09 18.12
C SER A 107 -15.63 -15.49 19.54
N TYR A 108 -15.96 -14.65 20.50
CA TYR A 108 -15.65 -14.88 21.91
C TYR A 108 -16.89 -14.65 22.75
N CYS A 109 -17.14 -15.57 23.67
CA CYS A 109 -18.18 -15.44 24.66
C CYS A 109 -17.57 -15.35 26.06
N SER A 110 -18.15 -14.50 26.90
CA SER A 110 -17.86 -14.43 28.34
C SER A 110 -19.13 -14.67 29.14
N ILE A 111 -18.98 -15.35 30.28
CA ILE A 111 -20.10 -15.53 31.20
C ILE A 111 -20.08 -14.40 32.23
N TYR A 112 -21.24 -13.81 32.49
CA TYR A 112 -21.37 -12.65 33.37
C TYR A 112 -21.54 -13.02 34.84
N ASN A 113 -22.36 -14.03 35.16
CA ASN A 113 -22.85 -14.27 36.52
C ASN A 113 -22.96 -15.77 36.86
N ASN A 114 -21.94 -16.54 36.49
CA ASN A 114 -21.83 -17.98 36.75
C ASN A 114 -21.34 -18.38 38.14
N THR A 115 -20.80 -17.44 38.94
CA THR A 115 -20.08 -17.82 40.17
C THR A 115 -21.01 -18.10 41.35
N GLY A 116 -20.80 -19.24 42.02
CA GLY A 116 -21.45 -19.59 43.29
C GLY A 116 -22.93 -19.96 43.18
N ARG A 117 -23.39 -20.35 41.99
CA ARG A 117 -24.77 -20.82 41.76
C ARG A 117 -24.81 -22.33 41.83
N ALA A 118 -25.19 -22.86 42.99
CA ALA A 118 -25.44 -24.28 43.17
C ALA A 118 -26.48 -24.77 42.14
N VAL A 119 -26.07 -25.69 41.26
CA VAL A 119 -26.90 -26.26 40.19
C VAL A 119 -27.88 -27.32 40.72
N SER A 120 -27.90 -27.54 42.03
CA SER A 120 -28.75 -28.51 42.71
C SER A 120 -30.03 -27.87 43.27
N GLY A 121 -31.19 -28.47 43.00
CA GLY A 121 -32.42 -28.20 43.75
C GLY A 121 -33.37 -27.14 43.17
N ALA A 122 -33.00 -26.41 42.11
CA ALA A 122 -33.87 -25.46 41.41
C ALA A 122 -33.43 -25.18 39.96
N SER A 123 -34.38 -24.75 39.12
CA SER A 123 -34.07 -24.23 37.77
C SER A 123 -33.35 -22.88 37.85
N ILE A 124 -32.33 -22.69 37.01
CA ILE A 124 -31.54 -21.47 36.86
C ILE A 124 -31.72 -20.95 35.43
N SER A 125 -32.12 -19.70 35.24
CA SER A 125 -32.47 -19.16 33.91
C SER A 125 -31.85 -17.80 33.60
N ASP A 126 -30.85 -17.40 34.37
CA ASP A 126 -30.26 -16.06 34.36
C ASP A 126 -28.73 -16.12 34.29
N ILE A 127 -28.15 -17.21 33.75
CA ILE A 127 -26.72 -17.28 33.45
C ILE A 127 -26.47 -16.62 32.09
N ASP A 128 -26.11 -15.34 32.12
CA ASP A 128 -26.01 -14.52 30.93
C ASP A 128 -24.62 -14.58 30.28
N LEU A 129 -24.60 -14.62 28.96
CA LEU A 129 -23.39 -14.57 28.14
C LEU A 129 -23.36 -13.32 27.28
N TYR A 130 -22.16 -12.77 27.10
CA TYR A 130 -21.88 -11.73 26.12
C TYR A 130 -20.97 -12.31 25.05
N CYS A 131 -21.47 -12.38 23.83
CA CYS A 131 -20.78 -12.95 22.67
C CYS A 131 -20.56 -11.87 21.61
N PHE A 132 -19.35 -11.80 21.09
CA PHE A 132 -18.96 -10.82 20.07
C PHE A 132 -17.86 -11.38 19.17
N ALA A 133 -17.70 -10.79 17.99
CA ALA A 133 -16.57 -10.97 17.09
C ALA A 133 -15.78 -9.66 16.97
N ALA A 134 -14.53 -9.75 16.53
CA ALA A 134 -13.80 -8.60 16.04
C ALA A 134 -14.17 -8.34 14.57
N GLU A 135 -14.42 -7.09 14.21
CA GLU A 135 -14.65 -6.67 12.84
C GLU A 135 -13.39 -5.98 12.32
N MET A 136 -12.73 -6.61 11.35
CA MET A 136 -11.53 -6.12 10.66
C MET A 136 -11.79 -5.96 9.16
N PRO A 137 -10.94 -5.21 8.42
CA PRO A 137 -11.06 -5.10 6.96
C PRO A 137 -11.07 -6.47 6.29
N ALA A 138 -11.94 -6.62 5.29
CA ALA A 138 -11.99 -7.83 4.49
C ALA A 138 -10.90 -7.83 3.41
N GLY A 139 -10.13 -8.90 3.34
CA GLY A 139 -9.14 -9.14 2.29
C GLY A 139 -7.71 -8.73 2.66
N PRO A 140 -6.74 -9.07 1.79
CA PRO A 140 -5.34 -8.81 2.05
C PRO A 140 -5.03 -7.32 2.00
N LEU A 141 -4.23 -6.86 2.95
CA LEU A 141 -3.69 -5.49 3.01
C LEU A 141 -2.30 -5.44 2.39
N ILE A 142 -1.94 -4.29 1.82
CA ILE A 142 -0.58 -4.02 1.33
C ILE A 142 0.08 -3.01 2.24
N VAL A 143 1.26 -3.34 2.75
CA VAL A 143 2.07 -2.43 3.58
C VAL A 143 3.45 -2.30 2.98
N TYR A 144 3.84 -1.07 2.64
CA TYR A 144 5.19 -0.77 2.18
C TYR A 144 6.13 -0.55 3.36
N GLU A 145 7.40 -0.90 3.21
CA GLU A 145 8.37 -0.62 4.27
C GLU A 145 8.46 0.88 4.58
N ASN A 146 8.63 1.18 5.87
CA ASN A 146 8.61 2.55 6.44
C ASN A 146 7.33 3.36 6.12
N ALA A 147 6.28 2.73 5.61
CA ALA A 147 4.99 3.35 5.36
C ALA A 147 3.91 2.62 6.17
N PRO A 148 3.85 2.87 7.49
CA PRO A 148 2.86 2.24 8.34
C PRO A 148 1.45 2.61 7.89
N ILE A 149 0.54 1.65 7.97
CA ILE A 149 -0.88 1.86 7.68
C ILE A 149 -1.67 1.76 8.98
N THR A 150 -2.80 2.45 9.03
CA THR A 150 -3.80 2.30 10.09
C THR A 150 -4.99 1.53 9.55
N ILE A 151 -5.47 0.56 10.32
CA ILE A 151 -6.70 -0.16 9.99
C ILE A 151 -7.72 0.00 11.12
N ASP A 152 -8.98 0.08 10.72
CA ASP A 152 -10.10 0.24 11.65
C ASP A 152 -10.56 -1.12 12.16
N ILE A 153 -10.79 -1.20 13.47
CA ILE A 153 -11.32 -2.35 14.18
C ILE A 153 -12.42 -1.93 15.16
N ARG A 154 -13.42 -2.77 15.32
CA ARG A 154 -14.41 -2.67 16.41
C ARG A 154 -14.91 -4.06 16.82
N LEU A 155 -15.77 -4.13 17.83
CA LEU A 155 -16.50 -5.37 18.13
C LEU A 155 -17.91 -5.31 17.53
N SER A 156 -18.40 -6.45 17.04
CA SER A 156 -19.77 -6.59 16.51
C SER A 156 -20.85 -6.34 17.58
N ALA A 157 -20.55 -6.70 18.83
CA ALA A 157 -21.45 -6.57 19.96
C ALA A 157 -20.72 -6.16 21.25
N SER A 158 -21.49 -5.74 22.24
CA SER A 158 -20.94 -5.31 23.54
C SER A 158 -20.27 -6.49 24.25
N PRO A 159 -19.04 -6.32 24.77
CA PRO A 159 -18.37 -7.35 25.57
C PRO A 159 -18.97 -7.51 26.98
N GLY A 160 -20.03 -6.76 27.30
CA GLY A 160 -20.66 -6.76 28.61
C GLY A 160 -20.07 -5.70 29.54
N LEU A 161 -20.22 -5.92 30.85
CA LEU A 161 -19.84 -4.94 31.89
C LEU A 161 -18.33 -4.93 32.18
N ASN A 162 -17.64 -6.05 31.96
CA ASN A 162 -16.22 -6.14 32.18
C ASN A 162 -15.47 -5.79 30.89
N PRO A 163 -14.46 -4.89 30.95
CA PRO A 163 -13.63 -4.61 29.79
C PRO A 163 -12.91 -5.86 29.29
N VAL A 164 -12.76 -5.99 27.97
CA VAL A 164 -11.98 -7.04 27.33
C VAL A 164 -10.77 -6.45 26.64
N THR A 165 -9.64 -7.15 26.72
CA THR A 165 -8.42 -6.79 25.99
C THR A 165 -8.33 -7.66 24.75
N VAL A 166 -8.40 -7.04 23.57
CA VAL A 166 -8.12 -7.71 22.30
C VAL A 166 -6.63 -7.52 22.02
N SER A 167 -5.90 -8.62 21.90
CA SER A 167 -4.48 -8.65 21.57
C SER A 167 -4.29 -8.92 20.08
N PHE A 168 -3.28 -8.30 19.47
CA PHE A 168 -2.92 -8.50 18.08
C PHE A 168 -1.51 -9.04 17.97
N ALA A 169 -1.33 -10.06 17.14
CA ALA A 169 -0.03 -10.66 16.89
C ALA A 169 0.19 -10.79 15.39
N SER A 170 1.42 -10.54 14.96
CA SER A 170 1.86 -10.84 13.60
C SER A 170 2.47 -12.24 13.56
N SER A 171 2.15 -13.01 12.52
CA SER A 171 2.81 -14.29 12.25
C SER A 171 4.25 -14.12 11.74
N ASN A 172 4.66 -12.92 11.34
CA ASN A 172 6.01 -12.59 10.89
C ASN A 172 6.65 -11.54 11.81
N ALA A 173 7.82 -11.85 12.37
CA ALA A 173 8.54 -10.95 13.26
C ALA A 173 9.05 -9.65 12.58
N GLY A 174 9.18 -9.65 11.25
CA GLY A 174 9.51 -8.46 10.46
C GLY A 174 8.37 -7.46 10.37
N ILE A 175 7.12 -7.89 10.52
CA ILE A 175 5.92 -7.03 10.47
C ILE A 175 5.39 -6.85 11.89
N THR A 176 5.25 -5.61 12.36
CA THR A 176 4.78 -5.32 13.72
C THR A 176 3.40 -4.66 13.70
N THR A 177 2.65 -4.80 14.79
CA THR A 177 1.31 -4.21 14.91
C THR A 177 1.09 -3.63 16.32
N THR A 178 0.08 -2.79 16.50
CA THR A 178 -0.40 -2.40 17.83
C THR A 178 -0.64 -3.64 18.68
N ALA A 179 -0.05 -3.74 19.87
CA ALA A 179 -0.09 -4.97 20.66
C ALA A 179 -1.49 -5.33 21.17
N SER A 180 -2.28 -4.34 21.60
CA SER A 180 -3.63 -4.59 22.13
C SER A 180 -4.48 -3.33 22.18
N LEU A 181 -5.80 -3.50 22.18
CA LEU A 181 -6.80 -2.48 22.47
C LEU A 181 -7.76 -2.96 23.57
N ILE A 182 -8.32 -2.02 24.34
CA ILE A 182 -9.30 -2.31 25.39
C ILE A 182 -10.70 -1.88 24.94
N PHE A 183 -11.62 -2.84 24.93
CA PHE A 183 -13.02 -2.63 24.59
C PHE A 183 -13.91 -2.73 25.83
N THR A 184 -14.91 -1.86 25.89
CA THR A 184 -15.87 -1.67 26.98
C THR A 184 -17.27 -1.56 26.37
N SER A 185 -18.31 -1.68 27.20
CA SER A 185 -19.70 -1.42 26.77
C SER A 185 -19.92 -0.02 26.15
N ALA A 186 -19.03 0.94 26.39
CA ALA A 186 -19.14 2.30 25.87
C ALA A 186 -18.44 2.53 24.51
N ASN A 187 -17.37 1.80 24.20
CA ASN A 187 -16.55 2.04 23.00
C ASN A 187 -16.58 0.90 21.98
N TYR A 188 -17.19 -0.25 22.29
CA TYR A 188 -17.12 -1.45 21.44
C TYR A 188 -17.57 -1.22 20.00
N GLY A 189 -18.64 -0.44 19.78
CA GLY A 189 -19.22 -0.19 18.46
C GLY A 189 -18.58 0.96 17.69
N THR A 190 -17.61 1.66 18.28
CA THR A 190 -16.88 2.75 17.63
C THR A 190 -15.60 2.18 17.00
N TYR A 191 -15.32 2.55 15.75
CA TYR A 191 -14.07 2.18 15.11
C TYR A 191 -12.88 2.76 15.87
N GLN A 192 -11.96 1.87 16.21
CA GLN A 192 -10.66 2.16 16.81
C GLN A 192 -9.58 1.74 15.82
N GLN A 193 -8.39 2.28 15.96
CA GLN A 193 -7.32 2.06 14.98
C GLN A 193 -6.20 1.23 15.58
N ILE A 194 -5.71 0.27 14.80
CA ILE A 194 -4.41 -0.35 15.01
C ILE A 194 -3.47 0.06 13.88
N THR A 195 -2.18 0.18 14.21
CA THR A 195 -1.13 0.53 13.27
C THR A 195 -0.34 -0.72 12.91
N ILE A 196 -0.23 -1.01 11.62
CA ILE A 196 0.64 -2.08 11.11
C ILE A 196 1.88 -1.39 10.54
N ASN A 197 3.06 -1.82 11.00
CA ASN A 197 4.33 -1.30 10.55
C ASN A 197 5.09 -2.42 9.83
N ASN A 198 5.68 -2.06 8.70
CA ASN A 198 6.68 -2.85 8.03
C ASN A 198 8.03 -2.12 8.16
N PRO A 199 8.81 -2.35 9.22
CA PRO A 199 10.19 -1.87 9.32
C PRO A 199 11.02 -2.28 8.11
N THR A 200 11.92 -1.38 7.68
CA THR A 200 12.95 -1.73 6.70
C THR A 200 13.79 -2.91 7.16
N ASP A 201 13.97 -3.88 6.27
CA ASP A 201 14.99 -4.90 6.41
C ASP A 201 15.97 -4.92 5.22
N ALA A 202 16.83 -5.94 5.15
CA ALA A 202 17.93 -5.99 4.19
C ALA A 202 17.62 -6.78 2.91
N ASN A 203 16.42 -7.35 2.77
CA ASN A 203 16.17 -8.48 1.88
C ASN A 203 15.02 -8.21 0.88
N LEU A 204 15.21 -8.59 -0.40
CA LEU A 204 14.31 -8.29 -1.53
C LEU A 204 12.96 -9.04 -1.54
N LEU A 205 12.66 -9.80 -0.49
CA LEU A 205 11.51 -10.68 -0.48
C LEU A 205 10.33 -9.92 0.08
N ALA A 206 9.21 -9.94 -0.63
CA ALA A 206 7.96 -9.57 -0.01
C ALA A 206 7.65 -10.60 1.08
N GLU A 207 7.49 -10.17 2.31
CA GLU A 207 6.96 -11.00 3.38
C GLU A 207 5.43 -10.97 3.39
N SER A 208 4.84 -12.04 3.88
CA SER A 208 3.44 -12.06 4.29
C SER A 208 3.35 -12.26 5.79
N ALA A 209 2.42 -11.57 6.44
CA ALA A 209 1.98 -11.85 7.79
C ALA A 209 0.46 -12.03 7.82
N THR A 210 -0.01 -12.80 8.78
CA THR A 210 -1.40 -12.76 9.23
C THR A 210 -1.39 -12.01 10.56
N ILE A 211 -2.18 -10.95 10.64
CA ILE A 211 -2.43 -10.26 11.90
C ILE A 211 -3.61 -10.95 12.55
N THR A 212 -3.32 -11.73 13.59
CA THR A 212 -4.33 -12.46 14.35
C THR A 212 -4.83 -11.61 15.51
N SER A 213 -6.14 -11.49 15.64
CA SER A 213 -6.77 -10.88 16.82
C SER A 213 -7.21 -11.96 17.80
N SER A 214 -7.03 -11.72 19.10
CA SER A 214 -7.36 -12.71 20.13
C SER A 214 -7.82 -12.09 21.44
N VAL A 215 -8.64 -12.82 22.18
CA VAL A 215 -9.04 -12.51 23.56
C VAL A 215 -8.76 -13.72 24.42
N ALA A 216 -8.01 -13.55 25.51
CA ALA A 216 -7.65 -14.63 26.43
C ALA A 216 -7.09 -15.88 25.70
N ALA A 217 -6.21 -15.67 24.71
CA ALA A 217 -5.61 -16.68 23.85
C ALA A 217 -6.57 -17.44 22.90
N HIS A 218 -7.82 -17.00 22.77
CA HIS A 218 -8.76 -17.48 21.75
C HIS A 218 -8.74 -16.54 20.53
N ASN A 219 -8.50 -17.11 19.34
CA ASN A 219 -8.43 -16.35 18.10
C ASN A 219 -9.83 -15.94 17.61
N LEU A 220 -9.94 -14.72 17.10
CA LEU A 220 -11.16 -14.18 16.50
C LEU A 220 -11.01 -14.17 14.97
N THR A 221 -11.21 -13.00 14.36
CA THR A 221 -10.95 -12.73 12.95
C THR A 221 -9.52 -12.27 12.74
N ASP A 222 -8.98 -12.67 11.60
CA ASP A 222 -7.63 -12.37 11.17
C ASP A 222 -7.66 -11.52 9.90
N VAL A 223 -6.58 -10.79 9.65
CA VAL A 223 -6.36 -10.10 8.39
C VAL A 223 -4.99 -10.45 7.83
N ASP A 224 -4.97 -10.81 6.55
CA ASP A 224 -3.71 -11.07 5.84
C ASP A 224 -3.07 -9.74 5.42
N VAL A 225 -1.76 -9.67 5.58
CA VAL A 225 -0.92 -8.55 5.24
C VAL A 225 0.17 -9.05 4.31
N ASN A 226 0.17 -8.53 3.09
CA ASN A 226 1.30 -8.64 2.20
C ASN A 226 2.15 -7.41 2.43
N SER A 227 3.32 -7.62 3.02
CA SER A 227 4.32 -6.59 3.03
C SER A 227 4.99 -6.52 1.67
N PHE A 228 5.26 -5.30 1.25
CA PHE A 228 6.03 -5.07 0.07
C PHE A 228 7.34 -4.41 0.46
N ASP A 229 8.40 -5.16 0.27
CA ASP A 229 9.75 -4.70 0.48
C ASP A 229 10.08 -3.57 -0.51
N THR A 230 10.27 -2.37 0.04
CA THR A 230 10.68 -1.19 -0.71
C THR A 230 12.14 -0.84 -0.44
N THR A 231 12.93 -1.71 0.18
CA THR A 231 14.33 -1.45 0.52
C THR A 231 15.31 -2.60 0.25
N GLY A 232 14.85 -3.81 -0.02
CA GLY A 232 15.68 -5.01 0.03
C GLY A 232 16.70 -5.17 -1.07
N GLY A 233 16.82 -4.20 -1.96
CA GLY A 233 17.89 -4.12 -2.92
C GLY A 233 17.91 -2.69 -3.38
N SER A 234 19.02 -2.02 -3.09
CA SER A 234 19.41 -0.70 -3.59
C SER A 234 18.82 -0.29 -4.94
N THR A 235 18.76 -1.27 -5.83
CA THR A 235 18.53 -1.11 -7.25
C THR A 235 17.15 -1.55 -7.70
N ALA A 236 16.32 -2.23 -6.90
CA ALA A 236 15.04 -2.74 -7.41
C ALA A 236 14.07 -1.65 -7.88
N ARG A 237 13.21 -1.96 -8.87
CA ARG A 237 12.26 -1.01 -9.50
C ARG A 237 10.93 -1.68 -9.86
N PHE A 238 9.86 -0.91 -9.80
CA PHE A 238 8.55 -1.36 -10.26
C PHE A 238 8.35 -1.21 -11.78
N LEU A 239 7.57 -2.13 -12.34
CA LEU A 239 7.00 -2.11 -13.67
C LEU A 239 5.48 -2.23 -13.60
N PHE A 240 4.80 -1.54 -14.51
CA PHE A 240 3.37 -1.73 -14.74
C PHE A 240 2.96 -1.32 -16.15
N VAL A 241 1.78 -1.78 -16.57
CA VAL A 241 1.12 -1.29 -17.78
C VAL A 241 0.07 -0.25 -17.40
N THR A 242 0.07 0.91 -18.08
CA THR A 242 -0.89 1.98 -17.76
C THR A 242 -2.33 1.51 -17.92
N SER A 243 -3.20 1.90 -16.99
CA SER A 243 -4.66 1.68 -17.09
C SER A 243 -5.27 2.47 -18.25
N GLY A 244 -4.75 3.67 -18.53
CA GLY A 244 -5.08 4.46 -19.70
C GLY A 244 -4.39 3.94 -20.96
N THR A 245 -5.03 4.20 -22.10
CA THR A 245 -4.48 3.94 -23.44
C THR A 245 -4.28 5.25 -24.21
N HIS A 246 -3.32 5.27 -25.12
CA HIS A 246 -3.03 6.40 -26.01
C HIS A 246 -2.69 5.91 -27.43
N ASN A 247 -2.95 6.74 -28.44
CA ASN A 247 -2.51 6.47 -29.80
C ASN A 247 -1.00 6.76 -29.95
N GLY A 248 -0.43 6.62 -31.15
CA GLY A 248 1.00 6.84 -31.39
C GLY A 248 1.47 8.29 -31.28
N ASN A 249 0.58 9.29 -31.15
CA ASN A 249 0.92 10.71 -31.24
C ASN A 249 1.21 11.39 -29.88
N PHE A 250 2.20 10.91 -29.13
CA PHE A 250 2.60 11.56 -27.88
C PHE A 250 3.15 12.97 -28.11
N ALA A 251 3.88 13.22 -29.21
CA ALA A 251 4.47 14.53 -29.51
C ALA A 251 3.39 15.60 -29.68
N GLY A 252 2.31 15.27 -30.41
CA GLY A 252 1.23 16.18 -30.76
C GLY A 252 0.14 16.34 -29.71
N ASP A 253 0.11 15.52 -28.66
CA ASP A 253 -0.89 15.65 -27.60
C ASP A 253 -0.59 16.87 -26.71
N GLY A 254 -1.42 17.91 -26.80
CA GLY A 254 -1.32 19.13 -26.01
C GLY A 254 -1.78 18.98 -24.55
N ALA A 255 -2.45 17.88 -24.20
CA ALA A 255 -2.86 17.61 -22.82
C ALA A 255 -1.72 17.08 -21.95
N LEU A 256 -0.67 16.51 -22.57
CA LEU A 256 0.49 15.97 -21.88
C LEU A 256 1.55 17.06 -21.65
N THR A 257 2.10 17.10 -20.44
CA THR A 257 3.19 18.03 -20.11
C THR A 257 4.53 17.52 -20.62
N GLY A 258 5.29 18.38 -21.31
CA GLY A 258 6.61 18.06 -21.83
C GLY A 258 6.89 18.77 -23.14
N SER A 259 8.16 19.01 -23.44
CA SER A 259 8.62 19.70 -24.66
C SER A 259 8.77 18.76 -25.86
N ASN A 260 8.81 17.44 -25.64
CA ASN A 260 8.92 16.42 -26.68
C ASN A 260 8.12 15.16 -26.32
N TRP A 261 8.01 14.22 -27.26
CA TRP A 261 7.24 12.99 -27.08
C TRP A 261 7.71 12.18 -25.87
N MET A 262 9.03 12.13 -25.62
CA MET A 262 9.64 11.33 -24.56
C MET A 262 9.20 11.82 -23.19
N GLN A 263 9.28 13.13 -22.97
CA GLN A 263 8.85 13.76 -21.73
C GLN A 263 7.34 13.61 -21.53
N LYS A 264 6.55 13.70 -22.60
CA LYS A 264 5.09 13.50 -22.55
C LYS A 264 4.71 12.05 -22.24
N ALA A 265 5.42 11.06 -22.80
CA ALA A 265 5.21 9.65 -22.50
C ALA A 265 5.60 9.30 -21.05
N ASP A 266 6.73 9.82 -20.57
CA ASP A 266 7.09 9.70 -19.15
C ASP A 266 6.03 10.39 -18.28
N TRP A 267 5.59 11.59 -18.66
CA TRP A 267 4.52 12.32 -17.96
C TRP A 267 3.27 11.46 -17.82
N TYR A 268 2.82 10.85 -18.92
CA TYR A 268 1.70 9.93 -18.98
C TYR A 268 1.88 8.72 -18.05
N CYS A 269 3.07 8.13 -17.99
CA CYS A 269 3.38 7.02 -17.08
C CYS A 269 3.20 7.38 -15.60
N SER A 270 3.57 8.60 -15.16
CA SER A 270 3.40 8.97 -13.74
C SER A 270 2.16 9.81 -13.44
N LEU A 271 1.20 9.89 -14.37
CA LEU A 271 -0.13 10.39 -14.03
C LEU A 271 -0.75 9.48 -12.96
N PRO A 272 -1.26 10.02 -11.84
CA PRO A 272 -1.95 9.20 -10.83
C PRO A 272 -3.07 8.32 -11.43
N ALA A 273 -3.82 8.85 -12.40
CA ALA A 273 -4.91 8.11 -13.05
C ALA A 273 -4.45 6.90 -13.90
N ASN A 274 -3.19 6.90 -14.34
CA ASN A 274 -2.63 5.83 -15.16
C ASN A 274 -1.82 4.80 -14.36
N ARG A 275 -1.58 5.08 -13.07
CA ARG A 275 -0.81 4.21 -12.16
C ARG A 275 -1.74 3.22 -11.46
N PRO A 276 -1.30 1.97 -11.24
CA PRO A 276 -2.01 1.04 -10.36
C PRO A 276 -2.20 1.66 -8.98
N ALA A 277 -3.38 1.47 -8.39
CA ALA A 277 -3.70 2.01 -7.07
C ALA A 277 -2.79 1.47 -5.96
N SER A 278 -2.13 0.32 -6.17
CA SER A 278 -1.12 -0.20 -5.25
C SER A 278 0.06 0.77 -5.16
N LEU A 279 0.53 1.34 -6.27
CA LEU A 279 1.69 2.24 -6.29
C LEU A 279 1.31 3.65 -5.82
N THR A 280 1.27 3.82 -4.50
CA THR A 280 1.04 5.11 -3.84
C THR A 280 2.37 5.81 -3.61
N GLY A 281 2.49 7.07 -4.04
CA GLY A 281 3.69 7.85 -3.77
C GLY A 281 4.07 8.84 -4.87
N PRO A 282 5.06 9.68 -4.57
CA PRO A 282 5.56 10.73 -5.46
C PRO A 282 6.55 10.25 -6.52
N GLU A 283 6.88 8.96 -6.54
CA GLU A 283 7.84 8.41 -7.49
C GLU A 283 7.43 8.67 -8.93
N ASN A 284 8.46 8.90 -9.75
CA ASN A 284 8.30 9.05 -11.17
C ASN A 284 8.58 7.72 -11.89
N TYR A 285 7.95 7.61 -13.04
CA TYR A 285 7.96 6.46 -13.90
C TYR A 285 8.23 6.93 -15.31
N ARG A 286 9.12 6.23 -16.00
CA ARG A 286 9.51 6.49 -17.38
C ARG A 286 8.92 5.42 -18.29
N ALA A 287 8.51 5.81 -19.48
CA ALA A 287 7.97 4.88 -20.46
C ALA A 287 9.09 4.01 -21.06
N VAL A 288 8.91 2.69 -21.05
CA VAL A 288 9.75 1.73 -21.79
C VAL A 288 9.32 1.77 -23.26
N LEU A 289 9.69 2.87 -23.93
CA LEU A 289 9.23 3.26 -25.26
C LEU A 289 10.42 3.86 -26.01
N THR A 290 10.64 3.55 -27.29
CA THR A 290 11.82 4.05 -28.04
C THR A 290 11.42 4.64 -29.39
N ASP A 291 12.14 5.67 -29.84
CA ASP A 291 12.10 6.15 -31.23
C ASP A 291 13.41 5.88 -31.98
N GLY A 292 14.42 5.32 -31.31
CA GLY A 292 15.76 5.10 -31.88
C GLY A 292 16.54 6.40 -32.12
N LEU A 293 16.08 7.56 -31.64
CA LEU A 293 16.73 8.86 -31.81
C LEU A 293 16.84 9.63 -30.49
N LEU A 294 15.72 10.14 -29.95
CA LEU A 294 15.71 10.84 -28.66
C LEU A 294 15.80 9.88 -27.48
N ARG A 295 15.22 8.69 -27.62
CA ARG A 295 15.35 7.59 -26.67
C ARG A 295 15.72 6.32 -27.44
N VAL A 296 16.95 5.88 -27.25
CA VAL A 296 17.56 4.74 -27.96
C VAL A 296 17.62 3.55 -27.01
N SER A 297 17.02 2.43 -27.43
CA SER A 297 17.06 1.15 -26.71
C SER A 297 18.15 0.20 -27.20
N GLN A 298 18.77 0.53 -28.34
CA GLN A 298 19.72 -0.33 -29.02
C GLN A 298 20.93 -0.67 -28.13
N VAL A 299 21.24 -1.96 -28.07
CA VAL A 299 22.37 -2.48 -27.29
C VAL A 299 23.68 -1.82 -27.73
N GLY A 300 24.42 -1.25 -26.77
CA GLY A 300 25.71 -0.59 -26.99
C GLY A 300 25.62 0.87 -27.43
N SER A 301 24.42 1.40 -27.67
CA SER A 301 24.20 2.80 -28.05
C SER A 301 23.02 3.45 -27.33
N GLN A 302 22.62 2.91 -26.17
CA GLN A 302 21.47 3.41 -25.44
C GLN A 302 21.61 4.88 -25.05
N LEU A 303 20.51 5.60 -25.21
CA LEU A 303 20.37 7.00 -24.86
C LEU A 303 19.02 7.19 -24.22
N ALA A 304 19.02 7.84 -23.06
CA ALA A 304 17.82 8.12 -22.29
C ALA A 304 16.92 6.89 -22.00
N TRP A 305 17.50 5.69 -21.99
CA TRP A 305 16.79 4.43 -21.79
C TRP A 305 16.45 4.22 -20.29
N PRO A 306 15.23 3.78 -19.95
CA PRO A 306 14.81 3.65 -18.55
C PRO A 306 15.21 2.34 -17.87
N VAL A 307 15.64 1.34 -18.65
CA VAL A 307 16.09 0.04 -18.10
C VAL A 307 17.59 0.09 -17.84
N ARG A 308 18.05 -0.53 -16.75
CA ARG A 308 19.45 -0.45 -16.31
C ARG A 308 19.99 -1.76 -15.77
N ASP A 309 21.26 -2.00 -16.03
CA ASP A 309 21.98 -3.18 -15.58
C ASP A 309 21.92 -3.37 -14.06
N ASN A 310 21.86 -4.64 -13.63
CA ASN A 310 21.85 -5.03 -12.21
C ASN A 310 20.69 -4.42 -11.39
N VAL A 311 19.65 -3.96 -12.07
CA VAL A 311 18.38 -3.54 -11.48
C VAL A 311 17.39 -4.70 -11.60
N ALA A 312 16.90 -5.18 -10.47
CA ALA A 312 15.80 -6.13 -10.41
C ALA A 312 14.47 -5.40 -10.61
N TYR A 313 13.66 -5.86 -11.55
CA TYR A 313 12.35 -5.29 -11.82
C TYR A 313 11.25 -6.22 -11.29
N TYR A 314 10.22 -5.62 -10.72
CA TYR A 314 9.06 -6.28 -10.13
C TYR A 314 7.78 -5.69 -10.71
N GLY A 315 6.73 -6.49 -10.83
CA GLY A 315 5.39 -6.00 -11.09
C GLY A 315 4.88 -5.11 -9.95
N HIS A 316 3.87 -4.29 -10.22
CA HIS A 316 3.27 -3.40 -9.22
C HIS A 316 2.59 -4.12 -8.05
N ASP A 317 2.40 -5.43 -8.15
CA ASP A 317 1.87 -6.32 -7.11
C ASP A 317 2.99 -7.05 -6.36
N GLY A 318 4.24 -6.79 -6.73
CA GLY A 318 5.41 -7.41 -6.14
C GLY A 318 5.92 -8.68 -6.77
N THR A 319 5.29 -9.14 -7.85
CA THR A 319 5.76 -10.32 -8.56
C THR A 319 7.11 -10.03 -9.22
N SER A 320 8.13 -10.84 -8.94
CA SER A 320 9.44 -10.74 -9.61
C SER A 320 9.28 -10.85 -11.13
N PHE A 321 9.77 -9.85 -11.86
CA PHE A 321 9.68 -9.82 -13.33
C PHE A 321 10.97 -10.32 -13.97
N ALA A 322 12.06 -9.55 -13.86
CA ALA A 322 13.37 -9.87 -14.41
C ALA A 322 14.44 -8.93 -13.83
N THR A 323 15.70 -9.37 -13.84
CA THR A 323 16.84 -8.47 -13.67
C THR A 323 17.39 -8.10 -15.04
N ALA A 324 17.61 -6.81 -15.29
CA ALA A 324 18.20 -6.37 -16.54
C ALA A 324 19.70 -6.70 -16.60
N ASN A 325 20.16 -7.11 -17.78
CA ASN A 325 21.54 -7.54 -18.00
C ASN A 325 22.49 -6.34 -18.15
N THR A 326 23.77 -6.62 -18.37
CA THR A 326 24.82 -5.60 -18.58
C THR A 326 24.61 -4.74 -19.83
N ASP A 327 23.74 -5.17 -20.74
CA ASP A 327 23.33 -4.38 -21.90
C ASP A 327 22.14 -3.47 -21.59
N ASN A 328 21.72 -3.31 -20.33
CA ASN A 328 20.58 -2.48 -19.91
C ASN A 328 19.24 -2.94 -20.52
N VAL A 329 19.07 -4.25 -20.77
CA VAL A 329 17.87 -4.82 -21.37
C VAL A 329 17.42 -6.10 -20.65
N PHE A 330 16.21 -6.58 -20.94
CA PHE A 330 15.70 -7.84 -20.42
C PHE A 330 16.13 -9.03 -21.27
N THR A 331 16.43 -10.15 -20.63
CA THR A 331 16.62 -11.44 -21.30
C THR A 331 15.32 -12.23 -21.28
N PHE A 332 15.00 -12.88 -22.40
CA PHE A 332 13.81 -13.71 -22.53
C PHE A 332 14.16 -15.21 -22.46
N PRO A 333 13.33 -16.05 -21.79
CA PRO A 333 12.11 -15.66 -21.10
C PRO A 333 12.36 -14.89 -19.80
N VAL A 334 11.48 -13.94 -19.47
CA VAL A 334 11.42 -13.32 -18.14
C VAL A 334 10.76 -14.27 -17.13
N SER A 335 10.91 -14.00 -15.84
CA SER A 335 10.44 -14.91 -14.78
C SER A 335 8.92 -15.01 -14.73
N ASN A 336 8.23 -13.88 -14.82
CA ASN A 336 6.77 -13.80 -14.77
C ASN A 336 6.23 -12.75 -15.76
N PRO A 337 4.97 -12.88 -16.21
CA PRO A 337 4.32 -11.82 -16.99
C PRO A 337 4.14 -10.55 -16.15
N ILE A 338 3.81 -9.43 -16.80
CA ILE A 338 3.54 -8.17 -16.11
C ILE A 338 2.11 -8.20 -15.54
N PRO A 339 1.93 -7.94 -14.24
CA PRO A 339 0.61 -7.85 -13.62
C PRO A 339 -0.29 -6.80 -14.31
N GLY A 340 -1.56 -7.13 -14.47
CA GLY A 340 -2.51 -6.34 -15.26
C GLY A 340 -2.45 -6.58 -16.78
N GLY A 341 -1.33 -7.09 -17.31
CA GLY A 341 -1.18 -7.47 -18.71
C GLY A 341 -1.48 -6.35 -19.71
N GLY A 342 -1.93 -6.74 -20.92
CA GLY A 342 -2.38 -5.80 -21.95
C GLY A 342 -1.35 -5.50 -23.04
N ASN A 343 -1.82 -4.77 -24.06
CA ASN A 343 -1.02 -4.39 -25.22
C ASN A 343 -0.49 -2.97 -25.02
N TYR A 344 0.80 -2.77 -25.24
CA TYR A 344 1.44 -1.47 -25.06
C TYR A 344 2.42 -1.15 -26.17
N TRP A 345 2.56 0.15 -26.46
CA TRP A 345 3.58 0.62 -27.41
C TRP A 345 4.98 0.39 -26.84
N THR A 346 5.90 -0.05 -27.69
CA THR A 346 7.32 -0.20 -27.34
C THR A 346 8.23 0.51 -28.33
N GLY A 347 7.90 0.47 -29.62
CA GLY A 347 8.79 0.92 -30.69
C GLY A 347 9.99 0.03 -30.93
N ILE A 348 10.12 -1.09 -30.20
CA ILE A 348 11.21 -2.05 -30.37
C ILE A 348 10.79 -3.03 -31.44
N ASN A 349 11.48 -3.07 -32.57
CA ASN A 349 11.15 -3.96 -33.70
C ASN A 349 12.10 -5.16 -33.83
N THR A 350 13.39 -5.02 -33.47
CA THR A 350 14.35 -6.14 -33.50
C THR A 350 14.79 -6.50 -32.09
N VAL A 351 14.19 -7.56 -31.53
CA VAL A 351 14.42 -7.98 -30.13
C VAL A 351 15.87 -8.37 -29.83
N ALA A 352 16.60 -8.92 -30.79
CA ALA A 352 17.99 -9.32 -30.58
C ALA A 352 18.93 -8.13 -30.33
N THR A 353 18.65 -6.97 -30.95
CA THR A 353 19.49 -5.77 -30.86
C THR A 353 18.81 -4.61 -30.14
N TRP A 354 17.54 -4.78 -29.77
CA TRP A 354 16.69 -3.76 -29.17
C TRP A 354 16.64 -2.47 -30.00
N ASN A 355 16.56 -2.57 -31.32
CA ASN A 355 16.49 -1.38 -32.18
C ASN A 355 15.02 -0.96 -32.47
N SER A 356 14.88 0.22 -33.07
CA SER A 356 13.59 0.83 -33.43
C SER A 356 13.54 1.20 -34.91
N THR A 357 12.45 0.82 -35.60
CA THR A 357 12.10 1.30 -36.95
C THR A 357 10.63 1.67 -37.06
N ASP A 358 9.74 0.99 -36.33
CA ASP A 358 8.30 1.25 -36.31
C ASP A 358 7.94 1.98 -35.00
N ASN A 359 7.92 3.30 -35.05
CA ASN A 359 7.78 4.15 -33.87
C ASN A 359 6.81 5.30 -34.09
N CYS A 360 5.80 5.12 -34.93
CA CYS A 360 4.77 6.14 -35.16
C CYS A 360 5.31 7.51 -35.59
N ASN A 361 6.32 7.49 -36.46
CA ASN A 361 7.03 8.68 -36.91
C ASN A 361 7.63 9.46 -35.72
N SER A 362 8.46 8.79 -34.92
CA SER A 362 8.99 9.33 -33.66
C SER A 362 7.89 9.81 -32.70
N TRP A 363 6.85 8.99 -32.57
CA TRP A 363 5.68 9.19 -31.72
C TRP A 363 4.96 10.52 -31.98
N ALA A 364 4.99 10.98 -33.24
CA ALA A 364 4.38 12.23 -33.67
C ALA A 364 3.17 12.01 -34.60
N SER A 365 2.74 10.77 -34.79
CA SER A 365 1.56 10.45 -35.60
C SER A 365 0.65 9.46 -34.91
N GLY A 366 -0.65 9.75 -34.98
CA GLY A 366 -1.74 8.90 -34.50
C GLY A 366 -2.62 8.46 -35.67
N SER A 367 -2.05 8.35 -36.87
CA SER A 367 -2.78 8.03 -38.10
C SER A 367 -2.45 6.63 -38.60
N ILE A 368 -3.28 6.13 -39.52
CA ILE A 368 -3.07 4.86 -40.20
C ILE A 368 -1.88 4.84 -41.17
N ALA A 369 -1.25 5.99 -41.45
CA ALA A 369 -0.14 6.08 -42.39
C ALA A 369 1.20 5.58 -41.82
N PHE A 370 1.27 5.42 -40.49
CA PHE A 370 2.46 4.98 -39.79
C PHE A 370 2.12 3.80 -38.89
N ASN A 371 3.12 2.97 -38.65
CA ASN A 371 3.04 1.86 -37.72
C ASN A 371 3.95 2.09 -36.50
N GLY A 372 3.53 1.53 -35.38
CA GLY A 372 4.32 1.38 -34.17
C GLY A 372 4.49 -0.10 -33.84
N SER A 373 5.66 -0.49 -33.32
CA SER A 373 5.82 -1.80 -32.69
C SER A 373 5.23 -1.81 -31.29
N TYR A 374 4.62 -2.93 -30.91
CA TYR A 374 3.95 -3.10 -29.63
C TYR A 374 4.28 -4.46 -29.00
N GLY A 375 4.13 -4.53 -27.68
CA GLY A 375 4.31 -5.71 -26.85
C GLY A 375 3.01 -6.16 -26.19
N ILE A 376 3.02 -7.36 -25.59
CA ILE A 376 1.90 -7.90 -24.81
C ILE A 376 2.39 -8.43 -23.46
N GLY A 377 1.92 -7.82 -22.38
CA GLY A 377 2.39 -8.08 -21.01
C GLY A 377 2.07 -9.46 -20.43
N THR A 378 1.19 -10.23 -21.07
CA THR A 378 0.82 -11.59 -20.63
C THR A 378 1.78 -12.69 -21.09
N PHE A 379 2.72 -12.38 -22.00
CA PHE A 379 3.77 -13.31 -22.41
C PHE A 379 5.03 -13.13 -21.57
N THR A 380 5.84 -14.18 -21.48
CA THR A 380 7.18 -14.13 -20.85
C THR A 380 8.31 -14.20 -21.87
N ASN A 381 8.02 -14.45 -23.15
CA ASN A 381 9.01 -14.49 -24.23
C ASN A 381 9.15 -13.12 -24.91
N SER A 382 9.85 -13.07 -26.04
CA SER A 382 10.10 -11.83 -26.80
C SER A 382 8.84 -11.07 -27.24
N SER A 383 7.68 -11.74 -27.34
CA SER A 383 6.39 -11.10 -27.60
C SER A 383 6.00 -10.07 -26.55
N LEU A 384 6.62 -10.12 -25.36
CA LEU A 384 6.44 -9.11 -24.34
C LEU A 384 6.83 -7.72 -24.83
N ILE A 385 7.92 -7.58 -25.60
CA ILE A 385 8.37 -6.28 -26.12
C ILE A 385 8.08 -6.09 -27.61
N ASN A 386 7.92 -7.17 -28.37
CA ASN A 386 7.59 -7.12 -29.80
C ASN A 386 6.71 -8.31 -30.20
N GLN A 387 5.40 -8.07 -30.27
CA GLN A 387 4.44 -9.00 -30.87
C GLN A 387 4.22 -8.72 -32.37
N GLY A 388 4.58 -7.52 -32.82
CA GLY A 388 4.43 -7.07 -34.20
C GLY A 388 4.24 -5.56 -34.25
N SER A 389 3.71 -5.08 -35.38
CA SER A 389 3.43 -3.66 -35.60
C SER A 389 1.96 -3.43 -35.93
N GLN A 390 1.43 -2.28 -35.51
CA GLN A 390 0.05 -1.86 -35.72
C GLN A 390 0.00 -0.40 -36.12
N SER A 391 -1.10 0.01 -36.76
CA SER A 391 -1.30 1.40 -37.15
C SER A 391 -1.36 2.31 -35.93
N CYS A 392 -0.81 3.51 -36.07
CA CYS A 392 -0.61 4.41 -34.93
C CYS A 392 -1.88 5.11 -34.44
N ASP A 393 -2.99 4.95 -35.13
CA ASP A 393 -4.32 5.36 -34.66
C ASP A 393 -4.86 4.44 -33.55
N GLN A 394 -4.32 3.23 -33.42
CA GLN A 394 -4.74 2.28 -32.40
C GLN A 394 -4.39 2.76 -31.00
N LEU A 395 -5.33 2.58 -30.06
CA LEU A 395 -5.11 2.85 -28.66
C LEU A 395 -4.37 1.69 -27.99
N LYS A 396 -3.26 1.98 -27.33
CA LYS A 396 -2.50 1.01 -26.52
C LYS A 396 -1.99 1.67 -25.24
N SER A 397 -1.73 0.86 -24.23
CA SER A 397 -1.12 1.33 -22.98
C SER A 397 0.38 1.63 -23.17
N LEU A 398 1.05 2.05 -22.09
CA LEU A 398 2.51 2.09 -22.00
C LEU A 398 3.00 1.12 -20.92
N LEU A 399 4.14 0.49 -21.16
CA LEU A 399 4.94 -0.13 -20.10
C LEU A 399 5.75 0.97 -19.40
N CYS A 400 5.62 1.07 -18.09
CA CYS A 400 6.23 2.11 -17.27
C CYS A 400 7.17 1.50 -16.26
N ALA A 401 8.37 2.06 -16.12
CA ALA A 401 9.39 1.66 -15.16
C ALA A 401 9.67 2.78 -14.16
N GLN A 402 9.72 2.45 -12.87
CA GLN A 402 10.10 3.38 -11.82
C GLN A 402 11.54 3.87 -12.06
N ASP A 403 11.77 5.18 -11.93
CA ASP A 403 13.12 5.77 -12.05
C ASP A 403 13.65 6.18 -10.68
N LEU A 404 13.06 7.22 -10.07
CA LEU A 404 13.40 7.67 -8.74
C LEU A 404 12.76 6.75 -7.69
N ARG A 405 13.56 6.34 -6.72
CA ARG A 405 13.13 5.57 -5.56
C ARG A 405 13.79 6.10 -4.29
N ASP A 406 12.96 6.38 -3.30
CA ASP A 406 13.40 6.63 -1.94
C ASP A 406 13.86 5.32 -1.29
N ARG A 407 15.01 5.35 -0.64
CA ARG A 407 15.63 4.15 -0.07
C ARG A 407 15.49 4.06 1.45
N GLY A 408 14.86 5.05 2.08
CA GLY A 408 14.70 5.09 3.53
C GLY A 408 16.00 5.35 4.31
N ASP A 409 17.16 5.32 3.67
CA ASP A 409 18.49 5.53 4.26
C ASP A 409 18.98 6.99 4.14
N GLY A 410 18.10 7.89 3.68
CA GLY A 410 18.43 9.29 3.42
C GLY A 410 18.98 9.53 2.02
N THR A 411 18.90 8.54 1.12
CA THR A 411 19.27 8.67 -0.29
C THR A 411 18.09 8.39 -1.23
N ILE A 412 18.12 9.01 -2.41
CA ILE A 412 17.18 8.76 -3.51
C ILE A 412 17.97 8.18 -4.69
N SER A 413 17.59 7.01 -5.17
CA SER A 413 18.23 6.39 -6.34
C SER A 413 17.52 6.75 -7.64
N SER A 414 18.26 7.05 -8.70
CA SER A 414 17.74 7.19 -10.07
C SER A 414 18.25 6.04 -10.92
N ALA A 415 17.34 5.15 -11.35
CA ALA A 415 17.70 4.10 -12.28
C ALA A 415 18.27 4.72 -13.54
N HIS A 416 17.51 5.61 -14.17
CA HIS A 416 17.90 6.22 -15.43
C HIS A 416 19.30 6.82 -15.43
N GLN A 417 19.75 7.42 -14.33
CA GLN A 417 21.09 8.03 -14.26
C GLN A 417 22.15 7.07 -13.70
N ASN A 418 21.75 5.97 -13.08
CA ASN A 418 22.60 5.10 -12.25
C ASN A 418 23.32 5.87 -11.14
N LEU A 419 22.57 6.70 -10.41
CA LEU A 419 23.09 7.60 -9.37
C LEU A 419 22.28 7.49 -8.08
N LEU A 420 22.95 7.77 -6.97
CA LEU A 420 22.33 8.10 -5.68
C LEU A 420 22.41 9.59 -5.41
N TRP A 421 21.31 10.16 -4.96
CA TRP A 421 21.18 11.55 -4.57
C TRP A 421 21.01 11.66 -3.07
N GLN A 422 21.64 12.67 -2.47
CA GLN A 422 21.34 13.05 -1.09
C GLN A 422 19.87 13.45 -1.03
N LYS A 423 19.10 12.90 -0.07
CA LYS A 423 17.66 13.21 0.09
C LYS A 423 17.42 14.53 0.82
N CYS A 424 18.19 14.81 1.87
CA CYS A 424 18.06 16.05 2.62
C CYS A 424 18.80 17.22 1.96
N GLU A 425 18.37 18.44 2.27
CA GLU A 425 19.07 19.65 1.83
C GLU A 425 20.47 19.75 2.44
N SER A 426 21.34 20.52 1.79
CA SER A 426 22.72 20.64 2.26
C SER A 426 22.80 21.16 3.69
N GLY A 427 23.57 20.50 4.55
CA GLY A 427 23.69 20.82 5.98
C GLY A 427 22.63 20.20 6.90
N GLN A 428 21.57 19.59 6.36
CA GLN A 428 20.61 18.81 7.14
C GLN A 428 21.10 17.36 7.34
N THR A 429 20.61 16.72 8.40
CA THR A 429 20.91 15.32 8.73
C THR A 429 19.67 14.45 8.53
N TRP A 430 19.88 13.24 8.00
CA TRP A 430 18.84 12.20 7.94
C TRP A 430 18.84 11.36 9.21
N SER A 431 17.69 11.33 9.90
CA SER A 431 17.45 10.48 11.07
C SER A 431 16.04 9.88 11.04
N GLY A 432 15.61 9.38 9.87
CA GLY A 432 14.23 9.03 9.55
C GLY A 432 13.39 10.21 9.00
N SER A 433 13.88 11.44 9.17
CA SER A 433 13.40 12.65 8.51
C SER A 433 14.57 13.63 8.32
N CYS A 434 14.40 14.65 7.47
CA CYS A 434 15.41 15.69 7.29
C CYS A 434 15.29 16.74 8.38
N THR A 435 16.30 16.83 9.25
CA THR A 435 16.34 17.74 10.40
C THR A 435 17.57 18.65 10.37
N GLY A 436 17.50 19.77 11.08
CA GLY A 436 18.58 20.76 11.14
C GLY A 436 18.44 21.90 10.13
N ALA A 437 19.40 22.83 10.20
CA ALA A 437 19.41 24.01 9.35
C ALA A 437 19.99 23.72 7.97
N VAL A 438 19.38 24.31 6.94
CA VAL A 438 19.97 24.34 5.60
C VAL A 438 21.21 25.22 5.61
N SER A 439 22.30 24.70 5.05
CA SER A 439 23.56 25.39 4.83
C SER A 439 23.78 25.68 3.35
N PHE A 440 24.51 26.75 3.06
CA PHE A 440 24.82 27.22 1.71
C PHE A 440 26.33 27.25 1.53
N TYR A 441 26.80 26.90 0.33
CA TYR A 441 28.21 26.69 0.03
C TYR A 441 28.63 27.47 -1.21
N ALA A 442 29.88 27.91 -1.22
CA ALA A 442 30.52 28.63 -2.32
C ALA A 442 31.71 27.83 -2.86
N TYR A 443 32.13 28.21 -4.06
CA TYR A 443 33.45 27.92 -4.62
C TYR A 443 34.43 29.05 -4.27
N CYS A 444 35.68 28.96 -4.74
CA CYS A 444 36.62 30.09 -4.66
C CYS A 444 36.41 31.12 -5.75
N SER A 445 36.73 32.39 -5.46
CA SER A 445 36.80 33.45 -6.48
C SER A 445 37.98 33.24 -7.44
N SER A 446 37.92 33.88 -8.61
CA SER A 446 39.05 33.90 -9.57
C SER A 446 40.33 34.53 -9.00
N ALA A 447 40.19 35.46 -8.04
CA ALA A 447 41.32 36.09 -7.38
C ALA A 447 42.09 35.14 -6.44
N ASN A 448 41.44 34.06 -5.98
CA ASN A 448 42.06 33.00 -5.19
C ASN A 448 41.54 31.64 -5.62
N ASP A 449 41.92 31.21 -6.82
CA ASP A 449 41.37 30.02 -7.46
C ASP A 449 41.91 28.67 -6.93
N THR A 450 42.82 28.73 -5.96
CA THR A 450 43.55 27.55 -5.45
C THR A 450 42.66 26.43 -4.90
N CYS A 451 41.38 26.69 -4.61
CA CYS A 451 40.45 25.69 -4.08
C CYS A 451 39.46 25.09 -5.11
N ASN A 452 39.49 25.50 -6.38
CA ASN A 452 38.55 25.05 -7.41
C ASN A 452 38.98 23.77 -8.15
N GLY A 453 40.21 23.28 -7.93
CA GLY A 453 40.69 21.96 -8.36
C GLY A 453 41.30 21.90 -9.76
N GLY A 454 40.84 22.74 -10.70
CA GLY A 454 41.22 22.66 -12.11
C GLY A 454 42.67 23.06 -12.46
N SER A 455 43.14 22.54 -13.60
CA SER A 455 44.48 22.86 -14.16
C SER A 455 44.57 24.25 -14.80
N THR A 456 43.45 24.91 -15.04
CA THR A 456 43.36 26.28 -15.56
C THR A 456 42.69 27.21 -14.55
N PRO A 457 43.11 28.48 -14.45
CA PRO A 457 42.50 29.44 -13.54
C PRO A 457 40.98 29.55 -13.77
N GLY A 458 40.22 29.43 -12.69
CA GLY A 458 38.77 29.43 -12.62
C GLY A 458 38.13 28.23 -13.28
N SER A 459 38.79 27.08 -13.34
CA SER A 459 38.15 25.83 -13.76
C SER A 459 37.65 25.03 -12.56
N LEU A 460 36.53 24.34 -12.75
CA LEU A 460 35.94 23.40 -11.80
C LEU A 460 36.04 22.04 -12.45
N ASP A 461 36.72 21.11 -11.78
CA ASP A 461 36.98 19.76 -12.30
C ASP A 461 36.45 18.66 -11.36
N GLY A 462 35.89 19.04 -10.22
CA GLY A 462 35.35 18.12 -9.22
C GLY A 462 36.32 17.73 -8.10
N PHE A 463 37.58 18.18 -8.14
CA PHE A 463 38.64 17.70 -7.24
C PHE A 463 39.26 18.78 -6.33
N GLY A 464 38.66 19.98 -6.29
CA GLY A 464 39.16 21.08 -5.46
C GLY A 464 38.84 20.94 -3.96
N ALA A 465 39.37 21.86 -3.16
CA ALA A 465 39.14 21.97 -1.70
C ALA A 465 38.20 23.13 -1.32
N SER A 466 37.31 23.52 -2.23
CA SER A 466 36.31 24.57 -1.97
C SER A 466 35.30 24.15 -0.90
N PRO A 467 34.60 25.08 -0.23
CA PRO A 467 33.53 24.74 0.69
C PRO A 467 32.48 23.79 0.08
N ALA A 468 32.11 24.02 -1.18
CA ALA A 468 31.21 23.15 -1.93
C ALA A 468 31.73 21.72 -2.08
N TYR A 469 33.00 21.56 -2.49
CA TYR A 469 33.63 20.26 -2.65
C TYR A 469 33.83 19.56 -1.32
N ASN A 470 34.35 20.26 -0.31
CA ASN A 470 34.56 19.71 1.03
C ASN A 470 33.26 19.22 1.64
N TYR A 471 32.15 19.93 1.45
CA TYR A 471 30.83 19.48 1.93
C TYR A 471 30.44 18.13 1.34
N CYS A 472 30.45 17.99 0.01
CA CYS A 472 30.08 16.71 -0.60
C CYS A 472 31.11 15.63 -0.29
N ASN A 473 32.40 15.90 -0.44
CA ASN A 473 33.47 14.90 -0.25
C ASN A 473 33.55 14.39 1.20
N SER A 474 33.07 15.15 2.19
CA SER A 474 33.04 14.73 3.60
C SER A 474 31.69 14.15 4.05
N LEU A 475 30.69 14.09 3.17
CA LEU A 475 29.36 13.59 3.52
C LEU A 475 29.43 12.08 3.78
N GLY A 476 29.32 11.66 5.04
CA GLY A 476 29.34 10.24 5.44
C GLY A 476 27.99 9.51 5.27
N LEU A 477 27.11 9.98 4.38
CA LEU A 477 25.75 9.45 4.24
C LEU A 477 25.76 8.07 3.56
N ALA A 478 25.09 7.10 4.18
CA ALA A 478 24.95 5.72 3.68
C ALA A 478 26.29 5.03 3.31
N GLY A 479 27.42 5.46 3.90
CA GLY A 479 28.75 4.90 3.61
C GLY A 479 29.25 5.12 2.18
N ARG A 480 28.64 6.04 1.42
CA ARG A 480 28.99 6.35 0.03
C ARG A 480 30.06 7.43 -0.06
N SER A 481 30.70 7.51 -1.24
CA SER A 481 31.56 8.63 -1.62
C SER A 481 30.73 9.62 -2.43
N TRP A 482 30.67 10.86 -1.98
CA TRP A 482 29.78 11.87 -2.54
C TRP A 482 30.56 12.97 -3.24
N ARG A 483 29.98 13.49 -4.33
CA ARG A 483 30.53 14.60 -5.11
C ARG A 483 29.47 15.63 -5.43
N VAL A 484 29.92 16.80 -5.88
CA VAL A 484 29.02 17.80 -6.47
C VAL A 484 28.53 17.25 -7.82
N PRO A 485 27.23 17.36 -8.14
CA PRO A 485 26.69 16.87 -9.39
C PRO A 485 27.16 17.69 -10.60
N THR A 486 27.15 17.07 -11.76
CA THR A 486 27.30 17.75 -13.05
C THR A 486 26.05 18.55 -13.39
N ARG A 487 26.16 19.43 -14.38
CA ARG A 487 25.03 20.20 -14.88
C ARG A 487 23.95 19.29 -15.47
N ALA A 488 24.35 18.26 -16.22
CA ALA A 488 23.45 17.31 -16.84
C ALA A 488 22.67 16.48 -15.79
N GLU A 489 23.36 16.04 -14.73
CA GLU A 489 22.75 15.29 -13.63
C GLU A 489 21.68 16.12 -12.90
N LEU A 490 21.96 17.39 -12.59
CA LEU A 490 20.97 18.28 -11.97
C LEU A 490 19.77 18.53 -12.87
N GLN A 491 19.99 18.70 -14.18
CA GLN A 491 18.89 18.85 -15.14
C GLN A 491 18.01 17.60 -15.18
N GLU A 492 18.61 16.41 -15.16
CA GLU A 492 17.86 15.15 -15.13
C GLU A 492 17.15 14.92 -13.79
N LEU A 493 17.77 15.25 -12.65
CA LEU A 493 17.08 15.20 -11.35
C LEU A 493 15.87 16.13 -11.32
N PHE A 494 15.99 17.35 -11.85
CA PHE A 494 14.85 18.26 -11.97
C PHE A 494 13.72 17.65 -12.82
N ARG A 495 14.05 17.08 -13.98
CA ARG A 495 13.06 16.43 -14.87
C ARG A 495 12.37 15.25 -14.17
N ALA A 496 13.13 14.48 -13.41
CA ALA A 496 12.65 13.27 -12.75
C ALA A 496 11.76 13.56 -11.53
N THR A 497 12.05 14.60 -10.74
CA THR A 497 11.33 14.88 -9.48
C THR A 497 9.97 15.55 -9.67
N ARG A 498 9.63 16.01 -10.89
CA ARG A 498 8.36 16.70 -11.21
C ARG A 498 7.98 17.85 -10.27
N GLN A 499 8.96 18.44 -9.59
CA GLN A 499 8.77 19.49 -8.58
C GLN A 499 7.98 19.03 -7.33
N ASP A 500 7.82 17.72 -7.11
CA ASP A 500 7.24 17.20 -5.88
C ASP A 500 8.33 17.11 -4.80
N SER A 501 8.19 17.95 -3.76
CA SER A 501 9.13 18.00 -2.63
C SER A 501 9.04 16.80 -1.69
N SER A 502 8.09 15.88 -1.87
CA SER A 502 7.95 14.72 -0.98
C SER A 502 9.11 13.73 -1.11
N LEU A 503 9.66 13.55 -2.33
CA LEU A 503 10.88 12.74 -2.55
C LEU A 503 12.17 13.45 -2.10
N LEU A 504 12.20 14.77 -2.25
CA LEU A 504 13.33 15.60 -1.83
C LEU A 504 12.83 16.65 -0.83
N PRO A 505 12.67 16.29 0.45
CA PRO A 505 12.17 17.20 1.47
C PRO A 505 12.99 18.49 1.52
N GLY A 506 12.30 19.64 1.55
CA GLY A 506 12.93 20.94 1.57
C GLY A 506 13.48 21.41 0.22
N LEU A 507 13.21 20.67 -0.87
CA LEU A 507 13.50 21.13 -2.23
C LEU A 507 12.76 22.45 -2.48
N VAL A 508 13.50 23.55 -2.42
CA VAL A 508 12.97 24.87 -2.75
C VAL A 508 13.06 25.05 -4.25
N THR A 509 11.93 24.93 -4.93
CA THR A 509 11.83 25.05 -6.39
C THR A 509 12.34 26.41 -6.88
N VAL A 510 12.18 27.48 -6.11
CA VAL A 510 12.63 28.83 -6.50
C VAL A 510 14.12 29.12 -6.26
N GLN A 511 14.96 28.10 -5.97
CA GLN A 511 16.39 28.28 -5.72
C GLN A 511 17.29 27.48 -6.66
N TYR A 512 18.51 27.99 -6.84
CA TYR A 512 19.53 27.36 -7.67
C TYR A 512 20.38 26.36 -6.88
N TYR A 513 20.72 25.25 -7.53
CA TYR A 513 21.66 24.24 -7.04
C TYR A 513 22.93 24.25 -7.88
N LEU A 514 24.09 24.30 -7.22
CA LEU A 514 25.39 24.38 -7.89
C LEU A 514 25.78 23.06 -8.56
N SER A 515 26.34 23.16 -9.76
CA SER A 515 27.01 22.06 -10.46
C SER A 515 28.53 22.14 -10.29
N THR A 516 29.23 21.07 -10.69
CA THR A 516 30.70 21.02 -10.76
C THR A 516 31.29 21.64 -12.04
N GLU A 517 30.49 22.31 -12.87
CA GLU A 517 30.95 22.84 -14.16
C GLU A 517 31.13 24.37 -14.13
N SER A 518 32.22 24.85 -14.72
CA SER A 518 32.46 26.29 -14.89
C SER A 518 31.75 26.82 -16.13
N HIS A 519 31.05 27.94 -15.97
CA HIS A 519 30.56 28.74 -17.10
C HIS A 519 31.64 29.72 -17.58
N SER A 520 32.35 30.34 -16.63
CA SER A 520 33.51 31.20 -16.89
C SER A 520 34.45 31.17 -15.69
N ILE A 521 35.57 31.90 -15.78
CA ILE A 521 36.57 31.97 -14.70
C ILE A 521 35.95 32.33 -13.34
N ASP A 522 34.94 33.21 -13.34
CA ASP A 522 34.26 33.70 -12.13
C ASP A 522 32.93 33.00 -11.81
N ARG A 523 32.38 32.20 -12.74
CA ARG A 523 31.01 31.71 -12.65
C ARG A 523 30.89 30.20 -12.82
N ALA A 524 30.06 29.57 -12.00
CA ALA A 524 29.68 28.17 -12.11
C ALA A 524 28.28 28.03 -12.73
N TYR A 525 28.03 26.92 -13.42
CA TYR A 525 26.68 26.55 -13.83
C TYR A 525 25.85 26.11 -12.63
N ALA A 526 24.56 26.41 -12.66
CA ALA A 526 23.59 26.01 -11.65
C ALA A 526 22.21 25.81 -12.28
N ILE A 527 21.35 25.00 -11.64
CA ILE A 527 19.99 24.71 -12.13
C ILE A 527 18.96 25.23 -11.13
N LEU A 528 17.97 25.98 -11.63
CA LEU A 528 16.80 26.44 -10.90
C LEU A 528 15.69 25.39 -10.94
N PHE A 529 15.23 24.91 -9.79
CA PHE A 529 14.31 23.77 -9.72
C PHE A 529 12.82 24.10 -9.92
N SER A 530 12.44 25.33 -10.28
CA SER A 530 11.07 25.74 -10.60
C SER A 530 10.75 25.66 -12.09
N GLY A 531 11.79 25.51 -12.93
CA GLY A 531 11.65 25.40 -14.38
C GLY A 531 12.77 24.63 -15.07
N GLY A 532 13.74 24.11 -14.31
CA GLY A 532 14.94 23.46 -14.87
C GLY A 532 15.86 24.45 -15.58
N THR A 533 15.66 25.74 -15.34
CA THR A 533 16.37 26.81 -16.02
C THR A 533 17.81 26.87 -15.54
N GLU A 534 18.70 27.04 -16.49
CA GLU A 534 20.11 27.21 -16.22
C GLU A 534 20.45 28.63 -15.78
N GLY A 535 21.27 28.73 -14.75
CA GLY A 535 21.87 29.97 -14.29
C GLY A 535 23.40 29.88 -14.30
N ASN A 536 24.03 31.04 -14.29
CA ASN A 536 25.47 31.20 -14.09
C ASN A 536 25.71 32.03 -12.82
N LEU A 537 26.27 31.41 -11.79
CA LEU A 537 26.37 32.01 -10.46
C LEU A 537 27.81 32.35 -10.12
N MET A 538 28.02 33.46 -9.43
CA MET A 538 29.36 33.85 -8.96
C MET A 538 29.92 32.78 -8.03
N LYS A 539 31.13 32.30 -8.31
CA LYS A 539 31.75 31.22 -7.56
C LYS A 539 31.94 31.54 -6.08
N ASN A 540 32.22 32.79 -5.73
CA ASN A 540 32.40 33.23 -4.35
C ASN A 540 31.10 33.48 -3.56
N SER A 541 29.93 33.27 -4.19
CA SER A 541 28.62 33.42 -3.53
C SER A 541 28.10 32.05 -3.08
N THR A 542 27.38 32.03 -1.96
CA THR A 542 26.89 30.80 -1.36
C THR A 542 25.52 30.39 -1.90
N PHE A 543 25.38 29.15 -2.32
CA PHE A 543 24.13 28.57 -2.84
C PHE A 543 23.89 27.16 -2.30
N ARG A 544 22.75 26.57 -2.65
CA ARG A 544 22.44 25.19 -2.29
C ARG A 544 23.26 24.21 -3.10
N ILE A 545 23.53 23.06 -2.48
CA ILE A 545 24.15 21.91 -3.13
C ILE A 545 23.33 20.68 -2.78
N ARG A 546 23.23 19.74 -3.71
CA ARG A 546 22.70 18.41 -3.43
C ARG A 546 23.70 17.42 -3.97
N CYS A 547 24.37 16.72 -3.07
CA CYS A 547 25.45 15.83 -3.45
C CYS A 547 24.89 14.59 -4.15
N VAL A 548 25.72 14.01 -5.03
CA VAL A 548 25.42 12.79 -5.77
C VAL A 548 26.56 11.79 -5.57
N SER A 549 26.25 10.50 -5.65
CA SER A 549 27.20 9.39 -5.64
C SER A 549 26.97 8.54 -6.89
N ASP A 550 28.07 8.07 -7.47
CA ASP A 550 28.05 7.15 -8.60
C ASP A 550 27.58 5.75 -8.16
N GLY A 551 26.82 5.10 -9.03
CA GLY A 551 26.22 3.80 -8.79
C GLY A 551 25.07 3.84 -7.80
N MET A 552 24.00 3.12 -8.11
CA MET A 552 22.89 2.93 -7.17
C MET A 552 23.21 2.02 -6.01
#